data_AF-A0AAD4RZA1-F1
#
_entry.id   AF-A0AAD4RZA1-F1
#
_cell.length_a   1.000
_cell.length_b   1.000
_cell.length_c   1.000
_cell.angle_alpha   90.00
_cell.angle_beta   90.00
_cell.angle_gamma   90.00
#
_symmetry.space_group_name_H-M   'P 1'
#
loop_
_entity.id
_entity.type
_entity.pdbx_description
1 polymer ?
#
loop_
_entity_poly.entity_id
_entity_poly.type
_entity_poly.pdbx_seq_one_letter_code
_entity_poly.pdbx_strand_id
1 'polypeptide(L)'
;MEESSHQSPTYSNFSSPPSSPSSQTPFSMDNLLGLLRIKVIRGINLAIRDVLTSDPYVVVKMGKQKLKTRVIKKDVNPEWNEDLTLCVQDPNLPVKLTVYDKDTFSLDDKMGYADFDIKPFLEAVKMHLVGLPNGTIVTKVMPGRKNCLSEESIVMVEDNKVVQNMILRLRDVECGEVELQLQWIDLPGAKRV
;
A
#
# COMPACT_ATOMS: atom_id res chain seq x y z
N MET A 1 43.08 32.06 -64.22
CA MET A 1 42.17 31.81 -65.36
C MET A 1 41.53 30.48 -65.04
N GLU A 2 40.28 30.36 -64.63
CA GLU A 2 39.10 31.18 -64.81
C GLU A 2 38.13 30.89 -63.64
N GLU A 3 37.40 31.92 -63.22
CA GLU A 3 36.24 31.84 -62.34
C GLU A 3 35.18 30.87 -62.88
N SER A 4 34.44 30.21 -61.97
CA SER A 4 33.01 30.04 -62.19
C SER A 4 32.26 30.03 -60.87
N SER A 5 31.47 31.08 -60.71
CA SER A 5 30.50 31.35 -59.66
C SER A 5 29.21 30.55 -59.88
N HIS A 6 28.69 29.88 -58.85
CA HIS A 6 27.26 29.60 -58.75
C HIS A 6 26.77 29.71 -57.30
N GLN A 7 25.61 30.35 -57.16
CA GLN A 7 25.02 30.87 -55.94
C GLN A 7 23.75 30.06 -55.60
N SER A 8 23.69 29.55 -54.36
CA SER A 8 22.53 29.31 -53.46
C SER A 8 21.32 28.44 -53.94
N PRO A 9 20.73 27.58 -53.07
CA PRO A 9 19.86 28.10 -52.01
C PRO A 9 19.92 27.36 -50.65
N THR A 10 19.54 28.12 -49.62
CA THR A 10 19.29 27.75 -48.23
C THR A 10 17.96 26.98 -48.07
N TYR A 11 18.02 25.77 -47.49
CA TYR A 11 16.92 25.02 -46.87
C TYR A 11 17.58 24.11 -45.82
N SER A 12 17.10 23.86 -44.61
CA SER A 12 15.78 24.03 -44.01
C SER A 12 15.91 23.88 -42.49
N ASN A 13 15.06 24.62 -41.78
CA ASN A 13 14.75 24.53 -40.35
C ASN A 13 14.74 23.09 -39.81
N PHE A 14 15.58 22.80 -38.82
CA PHE A 14 15.35 21.68 -37.91
C PHE A 14 14.36 22.14 -36.84
N SER A 15 13.10 21.85 -37.10
CA SER A 15 12.02 21.91 -36.11
C SER A 15 12.30 20.87 -35.03
N SER A 16 12.47 21.30 -33.78
CA SER A 16 12.52 20.41 -32.61
C SER A 16 11.27 19.52 -32.55
N PRO A 17 11.38 18.26 -32.13
CA PRO A 17 10.21 17.39 -31.98
C PRO A 17 9.29 17.94 -30.87
N PRO A 18 7.97 17.80 -31.02
CA PRO A 18 7.02 18.25 -30.02
C PRO A 18 7.17 17.40 -28.75
N SER A 19 7.44 18.06 -27.63
CA SER A 19 7.38 17.46 -26.30
C SER A 19 5.95 16.99 -26.02
N SER A 20 5.75 15.68 -25.95
CA SER A 20 4.50 15.07 -25.46
C SER A 20 4.20 15.58 -24.04
N PRO A 21 2.98 16.04 -23.73
CA PRO A 21 2.63 16.38 -22.37
C PRO A 21 2.30 15.08 -21.62
N SER A 22 3.33 14.41 -21.08
CA SER A 22 3.11 13.50 -19.97
C SER A 22 2.83 14.34 -18.73
N SER A 23 1.59 14.77 -18.54
CA SER A 23 1.13 15.38 -17.29
C SER A 23 1.05 14.30 -16.19
N GLN A 24 2.21 13.76 -15.83
CA GLN A 24 2.39 13.10 -14.56
C GLN A 24 2.64 14.22 -13.56
N THR A 25 1.62 14.59 -12.78
CA THR A 25 1.88 15.40 -11.60
C THR A 25 2.84 14.59 -10.71
N PRO A 26 4.06 15.08 -10.45
CA PRO A 26 4.98 14.42 -9.55
C PRO A 26 4.35 14.35 -8.16
N PHE A 27 4.72 13.35 -7.37
CA PHE A 27 4.34 13.22 -5.97
C PHE A 27 4.76 14.51 -5.24
N SER A 28 3.82 15.42 -4.97
CA SER A 28 4.10 16.66 -4.24
C SER A 28 4.03 16.39 -2.75
N MET A 29 5.06 16.83 -2.02
CA MET A 29 5.14 16.75 -0.56
C MET A 29 4.17 17.72 0.13
N ASP A 30 3.60 18.68 -0.60
CA ASP A 30 2.82 19.81 -0.05
C ASP A 30 1.43 19.40 0.49
N ASN A 31 0.98 18.20 0.13
CA ASN A 31 -0.30 17.61 0.54
C ASN A 31 -0.14 16.32 1.34
N LEU A 32 1.05 16.05 1.86
CA LEU A 32 1.28 14.90 2.71
C LEU A 32 0.69 15.14 4.11
N LEU A 33 -0.16 14.21 4.56
CA LEU A 33 -0.74 14.22 5.92
C LEU A 33 0.20 13.52 6.92
N GLY A 34 0.88 12.46 6.47
CA GLY A 34 1.84 11.70 7.25
C GLY A 34 2.06 10.32 6.63
N LEU A 35 2.61 9.40 7.42
CA LEU A 35 2.90 8.04 6.97
C LEU A 35 2.05 7.01 7.71
N LEU A 36 1.50 6.08 6.95
CA LEU A 36 0.83 4.89 7.47
C LEU A 36 1.80 3.72 7.43
N ARG A 37 2.23 3.25 8.59
CA ARG A 37 2.98 1.99 8.72
C ARG A 37 2.00 0.83 8.85
N ILE A 38 2.17 -0.16 7.98
CA ILE A 38 1.37 -1.38 7.93
C ILE A 38 2.33 -2.53 8.21
N LYS A 39 2.24 -3.11 9.40
CA LYS A 39 2.95 -4.34 9.75
C LYS A 39 2.13 -5.52 9.23
N VAL A 40 2.59 -6.16 8.17
CA VAL A 40 2.01 -7.42 7.69
C VAL A 40 2.58 -8.53 8.56
N ILE A 41 1.75 -9.07 9.45
CA ILE A 41 2.21 -10.01 10.49
C ILE A 41 2.30 -11.42 9.91
N ARG A 42 1.17 -12.00 9.50
CA ARG A 42 1.12 -13.37 8.97
C ARG A 42 -0.07 -13.63 8.06
N GLY A 43 0.03 -14.69 7.28
CA GLY A 43 -1.09 -15.32 6.58
C GLY A 43 -1.63 -16.49 7.40
N ILE A 44 -2.94 -16.73 7.31
CA ILE A 44 -3.61 -17.81 8.04
C ILE A 44 -4.40 -18.64 7.03
N ASN A 45 -4.05 -19.92 6.91
CA ASN A 45 -4.70 -20.89 6.03
C ASN A 45 -4.89 -20.34 4.59
N LEU A 46 -3.81 -19.82 4.01
CA LEU A 46 -3.82 -19.32 2.64
C LEU A 46 -4.06 -20.43 1.62
N ALA A 47 -4.51 -20.05 0.44
CA ALA A 47 -4.78 -20.97 -0.64
C ALA A 47 -3.50 -21.67 -1.17
N ILE A 48 -3.63 -22.92 -1.59
CA ILE A 48 -2.57 -23.70 -2.23
C ILE A 48 -2.57 -23.37 -3.74
N ARG A 49 -1.43 -22.99 -4.29
CA ARG A 49 -1.26 -22.69 -5.73
C ARG A 49 -0.14 -23.51 -6.39
N ASP A 50 0.78 -24.07 -5.59
CA ASP A 50 1.62 -25.19 -6.00
C ASP A 50 0.96 -26.56 -5.74
N VAL A 51 1.72 -27.65 -5.85
CA VAL A 51 1.25 -29.04 -5.67
C VAL A 51 0.68 -29.30 -4.27
N LEU A 52 1.32 -28.77 -3.22
CA LEU A 52 0.96 -29.03 -1.81
C LEU A 52 0.98 -27.77 -0.93
N THR A 53 1.48 -26.66 -1.45
CA THR A 53 1.78 -25.45 -0.68
C THR A 53 1.78 -24.22 -1.59
N SER A 54 2.29 -23.09 -1.12
CA SER A 54 2.52 -21.89 -1.91
C SER A 54 3.79 -21.18 -1.39
N ASP A 55 4.36 -20.31 -2.18
CA ASP A 55 5.42 -19.35 -1.86
C ASP A 55 4.85 -17.91 -1.72
N PRO A 56 4.04 -17.61 -0.68
CA PRO A 56 3.23 -16.40 -0.67
C PRO A 56 4.01 -15.11 -0.34
N TYR A 57 3.57 -14.02 -0.97
CA TYR A 57 3.93 -12.64 -0.62
C TYR A 57 2.74 -11.70 -0.75
N VAL A 58 2.80 -10.57 -0.04
CA VAL A 58 1.73 -9.58 -0.03
C VAL A 58 2.14 -8.34 -0.81
N VAL A 59 1.22 -7.83 -1.63
CA VAL A 59 1.32 -6.53 -2.28
C VAL A 59 0.29 -5.59 -1.66
N VAL A 60 0.77 -4.45 -1.17
CA VAL A 60 -0.07 -3.37 -0.64
C VAL A 60 -0.06 -2.18 -1.60
N LYS A 61 -1.24 -1.64 -1.89
CA LYS A 61 -1.43 -0.47 -2.77
C LYS A 61 -2.33 0.58 -2.14
N MET A 62 -1.98 1.84 -2.33
CA MET A 62 -2.84 3.00 -2.02
C MET A 62 -2.59 4.08 -3.06
N GLY A 63 -3.62 4.39 -3.87
CA GLY A 63 -3.46 5.24 -5.04
C GLY A 63 -2.40 4.69 -6.00
N LYS A 64 -1.34 5.47 -6.27
CA LYS A 64 -0.22 5.10 -7.14
C LYS A 64 0.89 4.32 -6.43
N GLN A 65 0.87 4.27 -5.10
CA GLN A 65 1.92 3.59 -4.33
C GLN A 65 1.71 2.08 -4.34
N LYS A 66 2.81 1.33 -4.45
CA LYS A 66 2.84 -0.14 -4.41
C LYS A 66 4.06 -0.59 -3.62
N LEU A 67 3.83 -1.34 -2.55
CA LEU A 67 4.86 -1.98 -1.73
C LEU A 67 4.61 -3.49 -1.71
N LYS A 68 5.64 -4.28 -1.41
CA LYS A 68 5.53 -5.73 -1.31
C LYS A 68 6.35 -6.26 -0.16
N THR A 69 5.90 -7.34 0.47
CA THR A 69 6.70 -8.09 1.44
C THR A 69 7.74 -8.97 0.74
N ARG A 70 8.61 -9.59 1.53
CA ARG A 70 9.35 -10.77 1.09
C ARG A 70 8.41 -11.94 0.79
N VAL A 71 8.95 -12.89 0.02
CA VAL A 71 8.36 -14.21 -0.23
C VAL A 71 8.73 -15.15 0.91
N ILE A 72 7.76 -15.87 1.46
CA ILE A 72 8.00 -17.00 2.35
C ILE A 72 7.76 -18.26 1.53
N LYS A 73 8.68 -19.22 1.56
CA LYS A 73 8.60 -20.40 0.70
C LYS A 73 7.85 -21.53 1.37
N LYS A 74 7.01 -22.21 0.60
CA LYS A 74 6.37 -23.49 0.93
C LYS A 74 5.57 -23.44 2.23
N ASP A 75 4.87 -22.34 2.48
CA ASP A 75 4.09 -22.16 3.70
C ASP A 75 2.79 -21.39 3.44
N VAL A 76 1.65 -22.01 3.72
CA VAL A 76 0.33 -21.39 3.66
C VAL A 76 -0.07 -20.69 4.97
N ASN A 77 0.79 -20.71 5.97
CA ASN A 77 0.68 -19.92 7.21
C ASN A 77 1.93 -19.05 7.42
N PRO A 78 2.33 -18.25 6.41
CA PRO A 78 3.60 -17.53 6.42
C PRO A 78 3.65 -16.46 7.51
N GLU A 79 4.78 -16.36 8.21
CA GLU A 79 5.06 -15.25 9.11
C GLU A 79 5.97 -14.21 8.43
N TRP A 80 5.36 -13.12 7.91
CA TRP A 80 6.12 -12.04 7.28
C TRP A 80 6.69 -11.07 8.30
N ASN A 81 5.95 -10.65 9.33
CA ASN A 81 6.43 -9.68 10.33
C ASN A 81 7.16 -8.48 9.69
N GLU A 82 6.61 -7.92 8.62
CA GLU A 82 7.28 -6.93 7.76
C GLU A 82 6.52 -5.61 7.73
N ASP A 83 7.24 -4.50 7.95
CA ASP A 83 6.69 -3.15 7.94
C ASP A 83 6.70 -2.54 6.53
N LEU A 84 5.52 -2.20 6.01
CA LEU A 84 5.35 -1.45 4.76
C LEU A 84 4.82 -0.05 5.07
N THR A 85 5.48 1.00 4.58
CA THR A 85 5.13 2.39 4.93
C THR A 85 4.63 3.18 3.74
N LEU A 86 3.36 3.60 3.76
CA LEU A 86 2.71 4.39 2.71
C LEU A 86 2.64 5.88 3.09
N CYS A 87 2.85 6.75 2.11
CA CYS A 87 2.59 8.19 2.24
C CYS A 87 1.10 8.48 2.07
N VAL A 88 0.44 9.07 3.08
CA VAL A 88 -1.00 9.37 3.00
C VAL A 88 -1.22 10.81 2.58
N GLN A 89 -1.74 11.00 1.37
CA GLN A 89 -2.16 12.31 0.84
C GLN A 89 -3.68 12.47 0.82
N ASP A 90 -4.40 11.41 0.46
CA ASP A 90 -5.87 11.37 0.47
C ASP A 90 -6.34 10.19 1.34
N PRO A 91 -6.92 10.45 2.52
CA PRO A 91 -7.38 9.41 3.44
C PRO A 91 -8.67 8.72 2.97
N ASN A 92 -9.30 9.19 1.88
CA ASN A 92 -10.47 8.53 1.29
C ASN A 92 -10.10 7.39 0.34
N LEU A 93 -8.82 7.26 -0.03
CA LEU A 93 -8.37 6.14 -0.83
C LEU A 93 -8.27 4.88 0.04
N PRO A 94 -8.88 3.76 -0.37
CA PRO A 94 -8.75 2.51 0.36
C PRO A 94 -7.33 1.95 0.19
N VAL A 95 -6.86 1.25 1.22
CA VAL A 95 -5.66 0.42 1.11
C VAL A 95 -6.08 -0.93 0.56
N LYS A 96 -5.48 -1.33 -0.57
CA LYS A 96 -5.71 -2.62 -1.22
C LYS A 96 -4.56 -3.57 -0.91
N LEU A 97 -4.89 -4.74 -0.41
CA LEU A 97 -3.98 -5.83 -0.11
C LEU A 97 -4.26 -7.00 -1.07
N THR A 98 -3.24 -7.57 -1.67
CA THR A 98 -3.38 -8.77 -2.52
C THR A 98 -2.26 -9.74 -2.20
N VAL A 99 -2.62 -11.01 -1.99
CA VAL A 99 -1.65 -12.08 -1.78
C VAL A 99 -1.38 -12.73 -3.13
N TYR A 100 -0.12 -13.08 -3.38
CA TYR A 100 0.33 -13.78 -4.58
C TYR A 100 1.21 -14.96 -4.22
N ASP A 101 1.17 -16.00 -5.03
CA ASP A 101 2.14 -17.09 -5.03
C ASP A 101 3.31 -16.75 -5.94
N LYS A 102 4.55 -16.95 -5.48
CA LYS A 102 5.75 -16.63 -6.25
C LYS A 102 6.14 -17.82 -7.12
N ASP A 103 5.93 -17.67 -8.43
CA ASP A 103 6.42 -18.64 -9.40
C ASP A 103 7.78 -18.25 -9.99
N THR A 104 8.61 -19.27 -10.23
CA THR A 104 9.94 -19.08 -10.84
C THR A 104 9.88 -19.01 -12.37
N PHE A 105 8.94 -19.72 -12.99
CA PHE A 105 8.89 -19.90 -14.46
C PHE A 105 7.55 -19.45 -15.09
N SER A 106 6.61 -18.96 -14.30
CA SER A 106 5.28 -18.48 -14.71
C SER A 106 4.99 -17.11 -14.10
N LEU A 107 3.83 -16.55 -14.48
CA LEU A 107 3.28 -15.39 -13.78
C LEU A 107 2.81 -15.81 -12.39
N ASP A 108 3.08 -14.97 -11.40
CA ASP A 108 2.66 -15.19 -10.01
C ASP A 108 1.14 -15.29 -9.89
N ASP A 109 0.66 -16.39 -9.30
CA ASP A 109 -0.77 -16.66 -9.13
C ASP A 109 -1.39 -15.81 -8.03
N LYS A 110 -2.61 -15.31 -8.26
CA LYS A 110 -3.33 -14.52 -7.26
C LYS A 110 -3.94 -15.44 -6.20
N MET A 111 -3.70 -15.13 -4.93
CA MET A 111 -4.19 -15.86 -3.75
C MET A 111 -5.24 -15.06 -2.97
N GLY A 112 -6.05 -14.27 -3.68
CA GLY A 112 -7.09 -13.43 -3.09
C GLY A 112 -6.64 -12.02 -2.70
N TYR A 113 -7.61 -11.18 -2.32
CA TYR A 113 -7.39 -9.78 -1.97
C TYR A 113 -8.34 -9.29 -0.89
N ALA A 114 -7.93 -8.23 -0.21
CA ALA A 114 -8.77 -7.49 0.73
C ALA A 114 -8.55 -5.98 0.55
N ASP A 115 -9.49 -5.18 1.03
CA ASP A 115 -9.28 -3.75 1.21
C ASP A 115 -9.87 -3.26 2.52
N PHE A 116 -9.35 -2.13 2.98
CA PHE A 116 -9.80 -1.47 4.19
C PHE A 116 -9.64 0.05 4.10
N ASP A 117 -10.51 0.74 4.83
CA ASP A 117 -10.48 2.19 4.99
C ASP A 117 -9.64 2.58 6.21
N ILE A 118 -8.88 3.65 6.10
CA ILE A 118 -8.03 4.17 7.19
C ILE A 118 -8.69 5.33 7.94
N LYS A 119 -9.88 5.78 7.53
CA LYS A 119 -10.55 6.93 8.17
C LYS A 119 -10.84 6.72 9.66
N PRO A 120 -11.41 5.58 10.11
CA PRO A 120 -11.66 5.35 11.54
C PRO A 120 -10.37 5.39 12.36
N PHE A 121 -9.27 4.88 11.80
CA PHE A 121 -7.94 4.94 12.41
C PHE A 121 -7.42 6.37 12.52
N LEU A 122 -7.52 7.15 11.43
CA LEU A 122 -7.05 8.53 11.40
C LEU A 122 -7.86 9.44 12.32
N GLU A 123 -9.17 9.22 12.45
CA GLU A 123 -10.00 9.93 13.43
C GLU A 123 -9.48 9.72 14.86
N ALA A 124 -9.08 8.50 15.22
CA ALA A 124 -8.45 8.21 16.51
C ALA A 124 -7.07 8.88 16.67
N VAL A 125 -6.24 8.89 15.62
CA VAL A 125 -4.94 9.59 15.61
C VAL A 125 -5.11 11.09 15.91
N LYS A 126 -6.13 11.73 15.36
CA LYS A 126 -6.42 13.16 15.55
C LYS A 126 -6.86 13.54 16.96
N MET A 127 -7.27 12.59 17.79
CA MET A 127 -7.80 12.86 19.13
C MET A 127 -6.72 13.31 20.14
N HIS A 128 -5.44 13.41 19.74
CA HIS A 128 -4.34 13.89 20.59
C HIS A 128 -4.31 13.18 21.97
N LEU A 129 -4.25 11.85 21.93
CA LEU A 129 -4.45 10.92 23.06
C LEU A 129 -3.25 10.84 24.03
N VAL A 130 -2.52 11.94 24.22
CA VAL A 130 -1.32 12.01 25.07
C VAL A 130 -1.70 11.79 26.53
N GLY A 131 -1.00 10.88 27.21
CA GLY A 131 -1.19 10.63 28.65
C GLY A 131 -2.29 9.63 28.98
N LEU A 132 -2.92 9.00 27.97
CA LEU A 132 -3.86 7.91 28.22
C LEU A 132 -3.12 6.60 28.59
N PRO A 133 -3.70 5.76 29.45
CA PRO A 133 -3.11 4.47 29.80
C PRO A 133 -2.93 3.56 28.58
N ASN A 134 -1.86 2.77 28.60
CA ASN A 134 -1.67 1.68 27.65
C ASN A 134 -2.89 0.75 27.66
N GLY A 135 -3.35 0.33 26.49
CA GLY A 135 -4.52 -0.53 26.36
C GLY A 135 -5.86 0.20 26.22
N THR A 136 -5.87 1.53 26.27
CA THR A 136 -7.13 2.30 26.12
C THR A 136 -7.71 2.08 24.73
N ILE A 137 -8.91 1.50 24.67
CA ILE A 137 -9.66 1.31 23.42
C ILE A 137 -10.29 2.66 23.03
N VAL A 138 -9.92 3.15 21.85
CA VAL A 138 -10.43 4.42 21.30
C VAL A 138 -11.69 4.18 20.48
N THR A 139 -11.65 3.18 19.60
CA THR A 139 -12.80 2.80 18.78
C THR A 139 -12.67 1.34 18.33
N LYS A 140 -13.79 0.78 17.86
CA LYS A 140 -13.88 -0.55 17.29
C LYS A 140 -14.54 -0.50 15.92
N VAL A 141 -13.98 -1.23 14.96
CA VAL A 141 -14.57 -1.41 13.63
C VAL A 141 -15.09 -2.85 13.53
N MET A 142 -16.40 -2.99 13.35
CA MET A 142 -17.05 -4.29 13.30
C MET A 142 -16.97 -4.92 11.90
N PRO A 143 -16.89 -6.26 11.80
CA PRO A 143 -17.12 -6.97 10.56
C PRO A 143 -18.47 -6.61 9.94
N GLY A 144 -18.51 -6.47 8.63
CA GLY A 144 -19.73 -6.19 7.91
C GLY A 144 -19.63 -6.53 6.43
N ARG A 145 -20.77 -6.60 5.75
CA ARG A 145 -20.84 -6.98 4.32
C ARG A 145 -20.06 -6.05 3.38
N LYS A 146 -19.66 -4.86 3.86
CA LYS A 146 -18.95 -3.83 3.09
C LYS A 146 -17.44 -3.78 3.35
N ASN A 147 -16.92 -4.54 4.32
CA ASN A 147 -15.50 -4.57 4.64
C ASN A 147 -14.94 -6.01 4.59
N CYS A 148 -13.63 -6.13 4.76
CA CYS A 148 -12.92 -7.41 4.76
C CYS A 148 -12.58 -7.94 6.16
N LEU A 149 -13.09 -7.35 7.23
CA LEU A 149 -12.74 -7.78 8.58
C LEU A 149 -13.33 -9.17 8.88
N SER A 150 -12.52 -10.11 9.36
CA SER A 150 -13.00 -11.41 9.84
C SER A 150 -13.49 -11.36 11.30
N GLU A 151 -12.97 -10.43 12.08
CA GLU A 151 -13.31 -10.19 13.49
C GLU A 151 -13.32 -8.69 13.84
N GLU A 152 -13.67 -8.35 15.08
CA GLU A 152 -13.63 -6.95 15.52
C GLU A 152 -12.21 -6.37 15.44
N SER A 153 -12.07 -5.24 14.76
CA SER A 153 -10.81 -4.52 14.70
C SER A 153 -10.78 -3.44 15.77
N ILE A 154 -9.78 -3.51 16.64
CA ILE A 154 -9.63 -2.61 17.79
C ILE A 154 -8.60 -1.54 17.45
N VAL A 155 -9.00 -0.27 17.64
CA VAL A 155 -8.09 0.88 17.64
C VAL A 155 -7.81 1.27 19.08
N MET A 156 -6.55 1.27 19.48
CA MET A 156 -6.16 1.46 20.88
C MET A 156 -4.87 2.27 21.02
N VAL A 157 -4.63 2.76 22.23
CA VAL A 157 -3.37 3.40 22.61
C VAL A 157 -2.38 2.31 23.06
N GLU A 158 -1.24 2.24 22.38
CA GLU A 158 -0.10 1.40 22.73
C GLU A 158 1.19 2.23 22.72
N ASP A 159 1.92 2.27 23.83
CA ASP A 159 3.16 3.05 23.99
C ASP A 159 3.08 4.51 23.48
N ASN A 160 2.03 5.22 23.91
CA ASN A 160 1.68 6.59 23.48
C ASN A 160 1.42 6.75 21.98
N LYS A 161 1.15 5.67 21.26
CA LYS A 161 0.81 5.66 19.83
C LYS A 161 -0.56 5.06 19.63
N VAL A 162 -1.23 5.46 18.55
CA VAL A 162 -2.46 4.81 18.12
C VAL A 162 -2.10 3.63 17.23
N VAL A 163 -2.59 2.45 17.59
CA VAL A 163 -2.45 1.22 16.82
C VAL A 163 -3.82 0.65 16.47
N GLN A 164 -3.90 -0.05 15.34
CA GLN A 164 -5.10 -0.80 14.96
C GLN A 164 -4.73 -2.22 14.55
N ASN A 165 -5.28 -3.21 15.24
CA ASN A 165 -5.13 -4.62 14.89
C ASN A 165 -6.27 -5.06 13.98
N MET A 166 -5.96 -5.81 12.93
CA MET A 166 -6.92 -6.25 11.92
C MET A 166 -6.61 -7.67 11.46
N ILE A 167 -7.65 -8.49 11.33
CA ILE A 167 -7.60 -9.72 10.54
C ILE A 167 -8.54 -9.54 9.35
N LEU A 168 -7.97 -9.69 8.15
CA LEU A 168 -8.67 -9.51 6.87
C LEU A 168 -8.97 -10.86 6.24
N ARG A 169 -10.24 -11.15 5.99
CA ARG A 169 -10.68 -12.27 5.15
C ARG A 169 -10.47 -11.93 3.68
N LEU A 170 -9.71 -12.76 2.98
CA LEU A 170 -9.45 -12.59 1.55
C LEU A 170 -10.69 -12.92 0.72
N ARG A 171 -10.88 -12.13 -0.35
CA ARG A 171 -11.93 -12.28 -1.37
C ARG A 171 -11.38 -12.88 -2.65
N ASP A 172 -12.27 -13.44 -3.45
CA ASP A 172 -12.00 -14.17 -4.70
C ASP A 172 -10.92 -15.25 -4.52
N VAL A 173 -11.03 -15.97 -3.40
CA VAL A 173 -10.19 -17.11 -3.03
C VAL A 173 -10.99 -18.02 -2.09
N GLU A 174 -10.71 -19.32 -2.12
CA GLU A 174 -11.42 -20.34 -1.36
C GLU A 174 -11.13 -20.29 0.16
N CYS A 175 -9.97 -19.78 0.55
CA CYS A 175 -9.57 -19.61 1.94
C CYS A 175 -8.43 -18.58 2.07
N GLY A 176 -8.17 -18.16 3.30
CA GLY A 176 -7.05 -17.27 3.61
C GLY A 176 -7.49 -16.03 4.36
N GLU A 177 -6.74 -15.73 5.41
CA GLU A 177 -6.82 -14.48 6.14
C GLU A 177 -5.42 -13.87 6.26
N VAL A 178 -5.35 -12.55 6.43
CA VAL A 178 -4.11 -11.83 6.68
C VAL A 178 -4.26 -10.99 7.93
N GLU A 179 -3.34 -11.21 8.88
CA GLU A 179 -3.24 -10.45 10.11
C GLU A 179 -2.27 -9.27 9.90
N LEU A 180 -2.70 -8.07 10.28
CA LEU A 180 -1.89 -6.86 10.19
C LEU A 180 -2.15 -5.89 11.34
N GLN A 181 -1.17 -5.01 11.55
CA GLN A 181 -1.27 -3.90 12.50
C GLN A 181 -0.96 -2.58 11.79
N LEU A 182 -1.77 -1.56 12.03
CA LEU A 182 -1.54 -0.19 11.56
C LEU A 182 -0.91 0.64 12.66
N GLN A 183 0.00 1.55 12.27
CA GLN A 183 0.49 2.63 13.11
C GLN A 183 0.67 3.91 12.28
N TRP A 184 0.43 5.05 12.91
CA TRP A 184 0.69 6.35 12.31
C TRP A 184 2.10 6.87 12.65
N ILE A 185 2.73 7.53 11.70
CA ILE A 185 4.00 8.23 11.88
C ILE A 185 3.83 9.66 11.38
N ASP A 186 3.96 10.61 12.30
CA ASP A 186 3.96 12.04 11.98
C ASP A 186 5.26 12.44 11.28
N LEU A 187 5.12 13.29 10.27
CA LEU A 187 6.27 13.89 9.58
C LEU A 187 6.48 15.33 10.02
N PRO A 188 7.70 15.72 10.43
CA PRO A 188 8.02 17.11 10.71
C PRO A 188 7.76 17.97 9.46
N GLY A 189 6.83 18.92 9.55
CA GLY A 189 6.47 19.82 8.45
C GLY A 189 5.33 19.36 7.53
N ALA A 190 4.78 18.15 7.73
CA ALA A 190 3.55 17.73 7.05
C ALA A 190 2.33 18.48 7.61
N LYS A 191 1.25 18.59 6.81
CA LYS A 191 -0.02 19.12 7.30
C LYS A 191 -0.51 18.15 8.39
N ARG A 192 -0.53 18.61 9.65
CA ARG A 192 -1.04 17.79 10.76
C ARG A 192 -2.45 17.32 10.43
N VAL A 193 -2.67 16.02 10.58
CA VAL A 193 -3.97 15.39 10.36
C VAL A 193 -4.97 15.88 11.39
#